data_AF-A0A2J7VZR7-F1
#
_entry.id   AF-A0A2J7VZR7-F1
#
_cell.length_a   1.000
_cell.length_b   1.000
_cell.length_c   1.000
_cell.angle_alpha   90.00
_cell.angle_beta   90.00
_cell.angle_gamma   90.00
#
_symmetry.space_group_name_H-M   'P 1'
#
loop_
_entity.id
_entity.type
_entity.pdbx_description
1 polymer ?
#
loop_
_entity_poly.entity_id
_entity_poly.type
_entity_poly.pdbx_seq_one_letter_code
_entity_poly.pdbx_strand_id
1 'polypeptide(L)'
;MRRILETQRFQTLEIHPRADEHAWRTLLSAMPDFCSIDRLILSGRIDRATAPLVLGTMARMPELKMLHFDCCDCDAELGELSCAALPNLQELCVEQTTNPFPLLNAILKVSVSQPSGFRLISNSGMNEEDHAALAKLLSAQAKAKLHDLRLSGLLAGEGKDKNIHELDGMLTSVLAHYAEFLREKTTRLTNLSLSNNPLGPGACAALQYILQVNDAPMNLSLADCWPRDMGGDDWGAVGELVRLKRLAGINLSGNVFRDSARPLFSALAGNEGLQHLSLATAWMDNQIWEHFSRCLTTMKLPSLELPSKPDPEYRFLTEAMEANDFLHTLHAPGIDQRRSWMTSDQFNAAHPHYLALKASVDRNWQKWDGAAKRLENGMRQVLAHLGHVEGGPLRDVPLDVAHYAAQWAVKMNGPQTRVLSGLNESALPEN
;
A
#
# COMPACT_ATOMS: atom_id res chain seq x y z
N MET A 1 -0.79 10.14 38.06
CA MET A 1 -1.12 10.25 36.63
C MET A 1 -1.12 11.69 36.13
N ARG A 2 -1.96 12.59 36.68
CA ARG A 2 -2.01 14.01 36.26
C ARG A 2 -0.65 14.72 36.16
N ARG A 3 0.14 14.68 37.25
CA ARG A 3 1.50 15.26 37.25
C ARG A 3 2.42 14.70 36.15
N ILE A 4 2.24 13.43 35.79
CA ILE A 4 3.02 12.79 34.72
C ILE A 4 2.58 13.34 33.36
N LEU A 5 1.26 13.39 33.10
CA LEU A 5 0.69 13.94 31.87
C LEU A 5 0.95 15.44 31.68
N GLU A 6 1.13 16.19 32.76
CA GLU A 6 1.46 17.63 32.73
C GLU A 6 2.96 17.89 32.46
N THR A 7 3.85 16.98 32.86
CA THR A 7 5.31 17.21 32.83
C THR A 7 6.03 16.45 31.73
N GLN A 8 5.41 15.41 31.19
CA GLN A 8 6.00 14.57 30.15
C GLN A 8 5.20 14.67 28.85
N ARG A 9 5.93 14.72 27.74
CA ARG A 9 5.37 14.60 26.40
C ARG A 9 5.30 13.12 26.04
N PHE A 10 4.10 12.63 25.77
CA PHE A 10 3.90 11.24 25.35
C PHE A 10 3.70 11.20 23.85
N GLN A 11 4.53 10.47 23.13
CA GLN A 11 4.29 10.32 21.70
C GLN A 11 3.08 9.43 21.42
N THR A 12 2.94 8.35 22.19
CA THR A 12 1.88 7.35 22.03
C THR A 12 1.22 7.07 23.36
N LEU A 13 -0.11 7.03 23.37
CA LEU A 13 -0.91 6.49 24.46
C LEU A 13 -1.67 5.26 23.92
N GLU A 14 -1.44 4.10 24.55
CA GLU A 14 -2.12 2.85 24.22
C GLU A 14 -3.01 2.44 25.39
N ILE A 15 -4.28 2.17 25.11
CA ILE A 15 -5.27 1.76 26.11
C ILE A 15 -5.78 0.38 25.69
N HIS A 16 -5.28 -0.63 26.39
CA HIS A 16 -5.55 -2.03 26.12
C HIS A 16 -6.93 -2.49 26.61
N PRO A 17 -7.41 -3.66 26.16
CA PRO A 17 -8.70 -4.20 26.56
C PRO A 17 -8.79 -4.29 28.09
N ARG A 18 -9.93 -3.84 28.66
CA ARG A 18 -10.34 -3.78 30.09
C ARG A 18 -10.52 -2.37 30.67
N ALA A 19 -10.36 -1.30 29.89
CA ALA A 19 -10.75 0.03 30.34
C ALA A 19 -12.29 0.11 30.46
N ASP A 20 -12.80 -0.02 31.68
CA ASP A 20 -14.20 0.18 31.99
C ASP A 20 -14.54 1.67 32.14
N GLU A 21 -15.81 1.98 32.38
CA GLU A 21 -16.28 3.35 32.60
C GLU A 21 -15.50 4.07 33.72
N HIS A 22 -15.17 3.36 34.80
CA HIS A 22 -14.43 3.93 35.92
C HIS A 22 -13.00 4.30 35.53
N ALA A 23 -12.32 3.44 34.77
CA ALA A 23 -10.99 3.70 34.22
C ALA A 23 -10.99 4.93 33.30
N TRP A 24 -11.99 5.04 32.41
CA TRP A 24 -12.14 6.19 31.51
C TRP A 24 -12.42 7.50 32.26
N ARG A 25 -13.30 7.49 33.26
CA ARG A 25 -13.53 8.67 34.13
C ARG A 25 -12.27 9.06 34.89
N THR A 26 -11.53 8.08 35.39
CA THR A 26 -10.27 8.30 36.10
C THR A 26 -9.21 8.90 35.18
N LEU A 27 -9.10 8.39 33.95
CA LEU A 27 -8.22 8.95 32.93
C LEU A 27 -8.59 10.39 32.59
N LEU A 28 -9.85 10.63 32.23
CA LEU A 28 -10.35 11.95 31.86
C LEU A 28 -10.16 12.99 32.97
N SER A 29 -10.42 12.62 34.23
CA SER A 29 -10.22 13.52 35.39
C SER A 29 -8.75 13.82 35.69
N ALA A 30 -7.84 12.92 35.31
CA ALA A 30 -6.41 13.09 35.49
C ALA A 30 -5.74 13.77 34.29
N MET A 31 -6.38 13.83 33.12
CA MET A 31 -5.82 14.51 31.96
C MET A 31 -5.82 16.03 32.17
N PRO A 32 -4.70 16.71 31.85
CA PRO A 32 -4.70 18.17 31.79
C PRO A 32 -5.61 18.68 30.69
N ASP A 33 -5.91 19.97 30.69
CA ASP A 33 -6.75 20.57 29.65
C ASP A 33 -6.16 20.40 28.25
N PHE A 34 -4.83 20.32 28.17
CA PHE A 34 -4.06 20.09 26.96
C PHE A 34 -2.99 19.04 27.23
N CYS A 35 -3.08 17.91 26.52
CA CYS A 35 -2.10 16.85 26.57
C CYS A 35 -1.41 16.72 25.22
N SER A 36 -0.08 16.73 25.23
CA SER A 36 0.72 16.54 24.01
C SER A 36 0.89 15.05 23.74
N ILE A 37 -0.15 14.48 23.11
CA ILE A 37 -0.20 13.10 22.61
C ILE A 37 -0.38 13.14 21.09
N ASP A 38 0.56 12.53 20.37
CA ASP A 38 0.56 12.49 18.91
C ASP A 38 -0.21 11.26 18.36
N ARG A 39 -0.22 10.14 19.10
CA ARG A 39 -0.85 8.87 18.70
C ARG A 39 -1.68 8.27 19.84
N LEU A 40 -2.92 7.89 19.53
CA LEU A 40 -3.82 7.20 20.46
C LEU A 40 -4.22 5.85 19.86
N ILE A 41 -3.97 4.76 20.59
CA ILE A 41 -4.40 3.40 20.23
C ILE A 41 -5.38 2.91 21.29
N LEU A 42 -6.57 2.51 20.86
CA LEU A 42 -7.68 2.11 21.71
C LEU A 42 -8.08 0.68 21.39
N SER A 43 -8.25 -0.14 22.42
CA SER A 43 -8.76 -1.50 22.30
C SER A 43 -9.77 -1.80 23.40
N GLY A 44 -10.74 -2.65 23.08
CA GLY A 44 -11.77 -3.09 24.03
C GLY A 44 -13.14 -2.49 23.78
N ARG A 45 -14.02 -2.58 24.78
CA ARG A 45 -15.43 -2.23 24.61
C ARG A 45 -15.65 -0.71 24.61
N ILE A 46 -16.39 -0.21 23.63
CA ILE A 46 -16.86 1.16 23.55
C ILE A 46 -18.39 1.14 23.46
N ASP A 47 -19.02 1.20 24.63
CA ASP A 47 -20.47 1.24 24.81
C ASP A 47 -21.00 2.66 25.01
N ARG A 48 -22.31 2.79 25.20
CA ARG A 48 -22.98 4.07 25.42
C ARG A 48 -22.44 4.85 26.63
N ALA A 49 -21.92 4.16 27.65
CA ALA A 49 -21.39 4.80 28.86
C ALA A 49 -19.94 5.29 28.67
N THR A 50 -19.13 4.52 27.95
CA THR A 50 -17.71 4.78 27.74
C THR A 50 -17.44 5.70 26.54
N ALA A 51 -18.26 5.67 25.48
CA ALA A 51 -18.03 6.47 24.27
C ALA A 51 -17.90 7.99 24.54
N PRO A 52 -18.78 8.64 25.35
CA PRO A 52 -18.62 10.06 25.64
C PRO A 52 -17.33 10.37 26.41
N LEU A 53 -16.85 9.44 27.24
CA LEU A 53 -15.61 9.58 28.00
C LEU A 53 -14.39 9.45 27.09
N VAL A 54 -14.42 8.51 26.14
CA VAL A 54 -13.38 8.36 25.11
C VAL A 54 -13.27 9.63 24.28
N LEU A 55 -14.40 10.14 23.77
CA LEU A 55 -14.42 11.37 22.96
C LEU A 55 -14.01 12.60 23.79
N GLY A 56 -14.43 12.68 25.05
CA GLY A 56 -13.99 13.72 25.98
C GLY A 56 -12.49 13.67 26.27
N THR A 57 -11.91 12.46 26.31
CA THR A 57 -10.46 12.23 26.48
C THR A 57 -9.72 12.71 25.22
N MET A 58 -10.21 12.38 24.03
CA MET A 58 -9.64 12.85 22.76
C MET A 58 -9.69 14.38 22.62
N ALA A 59 -10.73 15.03 23.14
CA ALA A 59 -10.85 16.49 23.13
C ALA A 59 -9.71 17.20 23.91
N ARG A 60 -9.02 16.50 24.81
CA ARG A 60 -7.85 17.00 25.54
C ARG A 60 -6.54 16.82 24.76
N MET A 61 -6.59 16.29 23.53
CA MET A 61 -5.42 15.98 22.69
C MET A 61 -5.45 16.74 21.36
N PRO A 62 -5.31 18.09 21.34
CA PRO A 62 -5.39 18.86 20.09
C PRO A 62 -4.28 18.53 19.09
N GLU A 63 -3.16 17.98 19.55
CA GLU A 63 -2.01 17.58 18.72
C GLU A 63 -2.12 16.14 18.17
N LEU A 64 -3.27 15.47 18.36
CA LEU A 64 -3.46 14.09 17.93
C LEU A 64 -3.37 13.98 16.40
N LYS A 65 -2.37 13.24 15.93
CA LYS A 65 -2.10 12.98 14.50
C LYS A 65 -2.62 11.63 14.05
N MET A 66 -2.57 10.62 14.93
CA MET A 66 -3.00 9.27 14.61
C MET A 66 -3.98 8.74 15.65
N LEU A 67 -5.11 8.23 15.17
CA LEU A 67 -6.10 7.55 15.98
C LEU A 67 -6.28 6.12 15.46
N HIS A 68 -6.10 5.14 16.32
CA HIS A 68 -6.24 3.73 15.99
C HIS A 68 -7.23 3.05 16.94
N PHE A 69 -8.30 2.49 16.40
CA PHE A 69 -9.18 1.55 17.09
C PHE A 69 -8.81 0.14 16.66
N ASP A 70 -8.35 -0.68 17.60
CA ASP A 70 -7.88 -2.04 17.37
C ASP A 70 -8.67 -3.01 18.25
N CYS A 71 -9.38 -3.95 17.63
CA CYS A 71 -10.20 -4.94 18.34
C CYS A 71 -11.23 -4.30 19.28
N CYS A 72 -11.88 -3.20 18.83
CA CYS A 72 -12.92 -2.56 19.63
C CYS A 72 -14.29 -3.25 19.46
N ASP A 73 -15.04 -3.32 20.55
CA ASP A 73 -16.44 -3.76 20.51
C ASP A 73 -17.36 -2.56 20.67
N CYS A 74 -17.91 -2.05 19.57
CA CYS A 74 -18.78 -0.87 19.62
C CYS A 74 -20.25 -1.28 19.65
N ASP A 75 -20.99 -0.76 20.63
CA ASP A 75 -22.44 -0.92 20.65
C ASP A 75 -23.04 -0.29 19.37
N ALA A 76 -23.98 -0.97 18.71
CA ALA A 76 -24.63 -0.43 17.50
C ALA A 76 -25.43 0.86 17.80
N GLU A 77 -25.85 1.05 19.06
CA GLU A 77 -26.72 2.14 19.51
C GLU A 77 -25.98 3.20 20.35
N LEU A 78 -24.79 3.64 19.90
CA LEU A 78 -24.08 4.74 20.58
C LEU A 78 -24.84 6.08 20.58
N GLY A 79 -25.88 6.21 19.75
CA GLY A 79 -26.67 7.44 19.61
C GLY A 79 -25.90 8.58 18.96
N GLU A 80 -26.38 9.82 19.13
CA GLU A 80 -25.66 11.01 18.68
C GLU A 80 -24.45 11.27 19.60
N LEU A 81 -23.28 10.91 19.11
CA LEU A 81 -22.00 11.22 19.75
C LEU A 81 -21.52 12.61 19.33
N SER A 82 -21.12 13.42 20.30
CA SER A 82 -20.42 14.69 20.07
C SER A 82 -18.92 14.49 20.27
N CYS A 83 -18.14 14.73 19.23
CA CYS A 83 -16.68 14.72 19.28
C CYS A 83 -16.16 16.16 19.16
N ALA A 84 -15.07 16.49 19.84
CA ALA A 84 -14.39 17.77 19.62
C ALA A 84 -13.63 17.76 18.30
N ALA A 85 -13.37 18.94 17.73
CA ALA A 85 -12.58 19.02 16.51
C ALA A 85 -11.16 18.47 16.72
N LEU A 86 -10.70 17.65 15.77
CA LEU A 86 -9.34 17.09 15.74
C LEU A 86 -8.58 17.71 14.55
N PRO A 87 -8.09 18.95 14.66
CA PRO A 87 -7.58 19.72 13.52
C PRO A 87 -6.26 19.18 12.94
N ASN A 88 -5.58 18.31 13.69
CA ASN A 88 -4.28 17.76 13.33
C ASN A 88 -4.34 16.27 12.95
N LEU A 89 -5.53 15.67 12.89
CA LEU A 89 -5.68 14.25 12.59
C LEU A 89 -5.25 13.96 11.14
N GLN A 90 -4.21 13.14 10.99
CA GLN A 90 -3.60 12.74 9.72
C GLN A 90 -3.90 11.28 9.38
N GLU A 91 -4.02 10.41 10.38
CA GLU A 91 -4.28 8.99 10.19
C GLU A 91 -5.42 8.51 11.08
N LEU A 92 -6.40 7.86 10.47
CA LEU A 92 -7.50 7.19 11.16
C LEU A 92 -7.51 5.71 10.75
N CYS A 93 -7.26 4.84 11.72
CA CYS A 93 -7.20 3.40 11.55
C CYS A 93 -8.27 2.73 12.41
N VAL A 94 -9.03 1.83 11.82
CA VAL A 94 -10.02 1.00 12.50
C VAL A 94 -9.84 -0.42 12.03
N GLU A 95 -9.40 -1.29 12.94
CA GLU A 95 -9.05 -2.67 12.68
C GLU A 95 -9.82 -3.59 13.63
N GLN A 96 -10.38 -4.68 13.07
CA GLN A 96 -11.06 -5.75 13.80
C GLN A 96 -12.14 -5.25 14.78
N THR A 97 -12.80 -4.13 14.45
CA THR A 97 -13.78 -3.47 15.29
C THR A 97 -15.20 -3.85 14.86
N THR A 98 -16.07 -4.16 15.82
CA THR A 98 -17.50 -4.41 15.57
C THR A 98 -18.25 -3.08 15.53
N ASN A 99 -19.18 -2.91 14.58
CA ASN A 99 -20.02 -1.72 14.38
C ASN A 99 -19.26 -0.37 14.49
N PRO A 100 -18.13 -0.15 13.80
CA PRO A 100 -17.33 1.06 13.98
C PRO A 100 -18.01 2.35 13.48
N PHE A 101 -19.08 2.22 12.69
CA PHE A 101 -19.68 3.36 11.97
C PHE A 101 -20.11 4.52 12.88
N PRO A 102 -20.80 4.34 14.03
CA PRO A 102 -21.20 5.46 14.88
C PRO A 102 -20.00 6.30 15.38
N LEU A 103 -18.89 5.66 15.73
CA LEU A 103 -17.64 6.33 16.11
C LEU A 103 -17.01 7.07 14.94
N LEU A 104 -16.85 6.38 13.80
CA LEU A 104 -16.31 6.98 12.57
C LEU A 104 -17.11 8.20 12.16
N ASN A 105 -18.44 8.10 12.19
CA ASN A 105 -19.36 9.19 11.89
C ASN A 105 -19.17 10.39 12.83
N ALA A 106 -19.05 10.15 14.15
CA ALA A 106 -18.82 11.21 15.12
C ALA A 106 -17.49 11.94 14.89
N ILE A 107 -16.42 11.18 14.61
CA ILE A 107 -15.06 11.71 14.42
C ILE A 107 -14.96 12.46 13.09
N LEU A 108 -15.44 11.87 11.98
CA LEU A 108 -15.33 12.46 10.65
C LEU A 108 -16.25 13.67 10.44
N LYS A 109 -17.36 13.78 11.18
CA LYS A 109 -18.22 14.97 11.13
C LYS A 109 -17.56 16.24 11.67
N VAL A 110 -16.66 16.10 12.65
CA VAL A 110 -16.04 17.24 13.36
C VAL A 110 -14.59 17.48 12.95
N SER A 111 -13.98 16.53 12.24
CA SER A 111 -12.63 16.65 11.71
C SER A 111 -12.61 17.72 10.62
N VAL A 112 -11.99 18.86 10.90
CA VAL A 112 -11.88 20.00 9.98
C VAL A 112 -10.92 19.69 8.82
N SER A 113 -9.95 18.81 9.07
CA SER A 113 -9.01 18.28 8.09
C SER A 113 -9.29 16.80 7.82
N GLN A 114 -9.22 16.40 6.55
CA GLN A 114 -9.22 14.98 6.23
C GLN A 114 -7.94 14.32 6.72
N PRO A 115 -8.04 13.10 7.28
CA PRO A 115 -6.84 12.29 7.45
C PRO A 115 -6.25 12.01 6.06
N SER A 116 -4.94 12.18 5.93
CA SER A 116 -4.19 11.75 4.74
C SER A 116 -4.16 10.24 4.57
N GLY A 117 -4.39 9.49 5.66
CA GLY A 117 -4.52 8.04 5.66
C GLY A 117 -5.80 7.57 6.34
N PHE A 118 -6.62 6.79 5.64
CA PHE A 118 -7.82 6.17 6.19
C PHE A 118 -7.75 4.64 6.03
N ARG A 119 -7.91 3.90 7.13
CA ARG A 119 -7.84 2.45 7.14
C ARG A 119 -9.04 1.85 7.86
N LEU A 120 -9.75 0.99 7.15
CA LEU A 120 -10.86 0.18 7.65
C LEU A 120 -10.52 -1.28 7.31
N ILE A 121 -10.12 -2.06 8.32
CA ILE A 121 -9.55 -3.41 8.16
C ILE A 121 -10.34 -4.43 8.98
N SER A 122 -10.94 -5.42 8.31
CA SER A 122 -11.58 -6.59 8.93
C SER A 122 -12.64 -6.24 9.97
N ASN A 123 -13.45 -5.20 9.68
CA ASN A 123 -14.50 -4.74 10.58
C ASN A 123 -15.81 -5.45 10.26
N SER A 124 -16.60 -5.71 11.29
CA SER A 124 -17.90 -6.37 11.16
C SER A 124 -19.04 -5.45 11.58
N GLY A 125 -20.26 -5.77 11.14
CA GLY A 125 -21.46 -5.05 11.55
C GLY A 125 -21.67 -3.69 10.87
N MET A 126 -20.92 -3.40 9.79
CA MET A 126 -21.28 -2.34 8.84
C MET A 126 -22.09 -2.95 7.70
N ASN A 127 -23.24 -2.36 7.41
CA ASN A 127 -24.02 -2.71 6.23
C ASN A 127 -23.68 -1.79 5.04
N GLU A 128 -24.34 -2.00 3.90
CA GLU A 128 -24.15 -1.18 2.71
C GLU A 128 -24.47 0.31 2.94
N GLU A 129 -25.51 0.62 3.72
CA GLU A 129 -25.88 2.01 4.06
C GLU A 129 -24.81 2.70 4.91
N ASP A 130 -24.20 1.98 5.85
CA ASP A 130 -23.09 2.49 6.67
C ASP A 130 -21.87 2.81 5.79
N HIS A 131 -21.55 1.93 4.84
CA HIS A 131 -20.49 2.18 3.87
C HIS A 131 -20.82 3.37 2.95
N ALA A 132 -22.06 3.48 2.47
CA ALA A 132 -22.52 4.61 1.68
C ALA A 132 -22.40 5.94 2.44
N ALA A 133 -22.85 5.95 3.70
CA ALA A 133 -22.77 7.11 4.57
C ALA A 133 -21.31 7.47 4.89
N LEU A 134 -20.46 6.48 5.14
CA LEU A 134 -19.02 6.69 5.37
C LEU A 134 -18.34 7.25 4.12
N ALA A 135 -18.61 6.71 2.94
CA ALA A 135 -18.09 7.25 1.67
C ALA A 135 -18.53 8.70 1.45
N LYS A 136 -19.78 9.04 1.80
CA LYS A 136 -20.28 10.42 1.75
C LYS A 136 -19.61 11.35 2.76
N LEU A 137 -19.31 10.87 3.97
CA LEU A 137 -18.55 11.65 4.96
C LEU A 137 -17.12 11.93 4.47
N LEU A 138 -16.49 10.93 3.85
CA LEU A 138 -15.20 11.09 3.20
C LEU A 138 -15.32 12.03 1.99
N SER A 139 -16.41 12.06 1.23
CA SER A 139 -16.53 13.01 0.10
C SER A 139 -16.82 14.45 0.49
N ALA A 140 -17.54 14.67 1.59
CA ALA A 140 -17.98 15.98 2.04
C ALA A 140 -16.83 16.91 2.48
N GLN A 141 -15.66 16.37 2.80
CA GLN A 141 -14.56 17.20 3.27
C GLN A 141 -13.81 17.85 2.10
N ALA A 142 -14.05 19.16 1.91
CA ALA A 142 -13.69 19.95 0.73
C ALA A 142 -12.19 20.11 0.41
N LYS A 143 -11.27 19.64 1.27
CA LYS A 143 -9.80 19.75 1.11
C LYS A 143 -9.09 18.39 1.17
N ALA A 144 -9.67 17.39 0.52
CA ALA A 144 -9.17 16.02 0.57
C ALA A 144 -7.70 15.92 0.14
N LYS A 145 -6.85 15.46 1.06
CA LYS A 145 -5.46 15.03 0.82
C LYS A 145 -5.31 13.53 1.11
N LEU A 146 -6.35 12.75 0.82
CA LEU A 146 -6.30 11.32 1.05
C LEU A 146 -5.28 10.69 0.09
N HIS A 147 -4.20 10.17 0.65
CA HIS A 147 -3.07 9.57 -0.06
C HIS A 147 -2.99 8.05 0.15
N ASP A 148 -3.45 7.55 1.30
CA ASP A 148 -3.51 6.13 1.65
C ASP A 148 -4.95 5.77 2.04
N LEU A 149 -5.59 4.91 1.25
CA LEU A 149 -6.90 4.35 1.54
C LEU A 149 -6.79 2.84 1.63
N ARG A 150 -7.14 2.26 2.78
CA ARG A 150 -7.18 0.81 2.96
C ARG A 150 -8.57 0.39 3.40
N LEU A 151 -9.22 -0.42 2.59
CA LEU A 151 -10.55 -0.96 2.83
C LEU A 151 -10.41 -2.47 2.70
N SER A 152 -10.03 -3.16 3.77
CA SER A 152 -9.72 -4.60 3.77
C SER A 152 -10.79 -5.36 4.52
N GLY A 153 -11.22 -6.52 4.01
CA GLY A 153 -12.18 -7.38 4.71
C GLY A 153 -13.48 -6.67 5.10
N LEU A 154 -14.07 -5.90 4.18
CA LEU A 154 -15.27 -5.08 4.43
C LEU A 154 -16.52 -5.92 4.71
N LEU A 155 -16.56 -7.15 4.19
CA LEU A 155 -17.65 -8.09 4.42
C LEU A 155 -17.33 -9.07 5.58
N ALA A 156 -16.43 -8.70 6.50
CA ALA A 156 -16.08 -9.57 7.61
C ALA A 156 -17.31 -9.85 8.49
N GLY A 157 -17.69 -11.13 8.60
CA GLY A 157 -18.87 -11.60 9.34
C GLY A 157 -20.11 -11.80 8.46
N GLU A 158 -20.17 -11.19 7.29
CA GLU A 158 -21.20 -11.39 6.28
C GLU A 158 -20.71 -12.44 5.27
N GLY A 159 -20.90 -13.72 5.53
CA GLY A 159 -20.46 -14.71 4.52
C GLY A 159 -20.29 -16.16 4.92
N LYS A 160 -20.65 -16.57 6.15
CA LYS A 160 -20.61 -18.01 6.48
C LYS A 160 -21.54 -18.84 5.59
N ASP A 161 -22.64 -18.23 5.14
CA ASP A 161 -23.69 -18.91 4.36
C ASP A 161 -23.88 -18.33 2.95
N LYS A 162 -23.18 -17.24 2.58
CA LYS A 162 -23.34 -16.58 1.29
C LYS A 162 -22.38 -17.17 0.25
N ASN A 163 -22.84 -17.27 -0.99
CA ASN A 163 -21.97 -17.69 -2.10
C ASN A 163 -21.13 -16.51 -2.63
N ILE A 164 -20.11 -16.81 -3.43
CA ILE A 164 -19.19 -15.80 -3.98
C ILE A 164 -19.89 -14.74 -4.84
N HIS A 165 -20.95 -15.08 -5.56
CA HIS A 165 -21.67 -14.12 -6.41
C HIS A 165 -22.47 -13.11 -5.58
N GLU A 166 -23.04 -13.54 -4.46
CA GLU A 166 -23.71 -12.64 -3.52
C GLU A 166 -22.70 -11.69 -2.86
N LEU A 167 -21.54 -12.22 -2.46
CA LEU A 167 -20.45 -11.42 -1.89
C LEU A 167 -19.90 -10.41 -2.92
N ASP A 168 -19.72 -10.81 -4.18
CA ASP A 168 -19.30 -9.91 -5.26
C ASP A 168 -20.33 -8.81 -5.51
N GLY A 169 -21.63 -9.13 -5.53
CA GLY A 169 -22.69 -8.14 -5.70
C GLY A 169 -22.69 -7.09 -4.58
N MET A 170 -22.59 -7.54 -3.33
CA MET A 170 -22.50 -6.65 -2.17
C MET A 170 -21.24 -5.78 -2.21
N LEU A 171 -20.09 -6.39 -2.47
CA LEU A 171 -18.82 -5.66 -2.52
C LEU A 171 -18.80 -4.68 -3.69
N THR A 172 -19.36 -5.04 -4.85
CA THR A 172 -19.51 -4.16 -5.99
C THR A 172 -20.32 -2.92 -5.62
N SER A 173 -21.43 -3.08 -4.89
CA SER A 173 -22.23 -1.94 -4.43
C SER A 173 -21.49 -1.07 -3.41
N VAL A 174 -20.85 -1.70 -2.41
CA VAL A 174 -20.02 -1.01 -1.42
C VAL A 174 -18.90 -0.22 -2.10
N LEU A 175 -18.15 -0.83 -3.02
CA LEU A 175 -17.08 -0.18 -3.76
C LEU A 175 -17.60 0.93 -4.67
N ALA A 176 -18.82 0.82 -5.23
CA ALA A 176 -19.44 1.89 -6.00
C ALA A 176 -19.67 3.15 -5.17
N HIS A 177 -20.01 3.04 -3.88
CA HIS A 177 -20.10 4.21 -3.00
C HIS A 177 -18.75 4.88 -2.79
N TYR A 178 -17.69 4.12 -2.54
CA TYR A 178 -16.33 4.66 -2.47
C TYR A 178 -15.84 5.18 -3.82
N ALA A 179 -16.33 4.62 -4.93
CA ALA A 179 -16.00 5.04 -6.29
C ALA A 179 -16.41 6.48 -6.57
N GLU A 180 -17.66 6.81 -6.25
CA GLU A 180 -18.19 8.16 -6.44
C GLU A 180 -17.38 9.18 -5.65
N PHE A 181 -17.04 8.84 -4.39
CA PHE A 181 -16.15 9.63 -3.54
C PHE A 181 -14.78 9.85 -4.20
N LEU A 182 -14.10 8.77 -4.58
CA LEU A 182 -12.74 8.82 -5.14
C LEU A 182 -12.71 9.63 -6.46
N ARG A 183 -13.71 9.44 -7.33
CA ARG A 183 -13.81 10.18 -8.59
C ARG A 183 -13.87 11.69 -8.40
N GLU A 184 -14.63 12.16 -7.42
CA GLU A 184 -14.86 13.59 -7.22
C GLU A 184 -13.71 14.32 -6.52
N LYS A 185 -12.87 13.60 -5.76
CA LYS A 185 -12.00 14.22 -4.75
C LYS A 185 -10.55 13.72 -4.72
N THR A 186 -10.18 12.64 -5.41
CA THR A 186 -8.83 12.07 -5.25
C THR A 186 -8.01 12.07 -6.53
N THR A 187 -7.43 13.22 -6.87
CA THR A 187 -6.34 13.33 -7.87
C THR A 187 -4.96 13.05 -7.26
N ARG A 188 -4.88 12.43 -6.07
CA ARG A 188 -3.60 12.25 -5.36
C ARG A 188 -3.53 10.98 -4.53
N LEU A 189 -4.40 9.99 -4.81
CA LEU A 189 -4.33 8.72 -4.10
C LEU A 189 -3.08 7.98 -4.59
N THR A 190 -2.17 7.68 -3.66
CA THR A 190 -0.90 6.98 -3.95
C THR A 190 -0.91 5.54 -3.50
N ASN A 191 -1.79 5.18 -2.55
CA ASN A 191 -1.96 3.82 -2.07
C ASN A 191 -3.44 3.49 -1.92
N LEU A 192 -3.86 2.40 -2.57
CA LEU A 192 -5.18 1.79 -2.40
C LEU A 192 -5.00 0.32 -2.02
N SER A 193 -5.59 -0.10 -0.91
CA SER A 193 -5.56 -1.51 -0.47
C SER A 193 -6.99 -2.02 -0.35
N LEU A 194 -7.31 -3.06 -1.10
CA LEU A 194 -8.59 -3.78 -1.06
C LEU A 194 -8.41 -5.25 -0.67
N SER A 195 -7.31 -5.54 0.01
CA SER A 195 -6.93 -6.89 0.41
C SER A 195 -8.03 -7.59 1.21
N ASN A 196 -8.07 -8.92 1.15
CA ASN A 196 -9.06 -9.73 1.87
C ASN A 196 -10.53 -9.41 1.55
N ASN A 197 -10.81 -8.79 0.40
CA ASN A 197 -12.18 -8.65 -0.08
C ASN A 197 -12.43 -9.60 -1.25
N PRO A 198 -13.57 -10.32 -1.25
CA PRO A 198 -13.96 -11.21 -2.34
C PRO A 198 -14.32 -10.40 -3.60
N LEU A 199 -13.35 -10.13 -4.46
CA LEU A 199 -13.57 -9.31 -5.67
C LEU A 199 -14.04 -10.18 -6.84
N GLY A 200 -15.08 -9.76 -7.54
CA GLY A 200 -15.42 -10.28 -8.86
C GLY A 200 -15.23 -9.26 -9.98
N PRO A 201 -15.69 -9.59 -11.20
CA PRO A 201 -15.52 -8.73 -12.38
C PRO A 201 -16.19 -7.37 -12.25
N GLY A 202 -17.36 -7.32 -11.60
CA GLY A 202 -18.10 -6.07 -11.36
C GLY A 202 -17.30 -5.10 -10.49
N ALA A 203 -16.77 -5.59 -9.37
CA ALA A 203 -15.88 -4.84 -8.52
C ALA A 203 -14.62 -4.35 -9.26
N CYS A 204 -13.99 -5.21 -10.08
CA CYS A 204 -12.82 -4.83 -10.87
C CYS A 204 -13.13 -3.73 -11.90
N ALA A 205 -14.28 -3.81 -12.58
CA ALA A 205 -14.71 -2.79 -13.53
C ALA A 205 -14.98 -1.43 -12.85
N ALA A 206 -15.62 -1.45 -11.67
CA ALA A 206 -15.82 -0.25 -10.86
C ALA A 206 -14.48 0.37 -10.46
N LEU A 207 -13.52 -0.45 -10.00
CA LEU A 207 -12.17 0.00 -9.69
C LEU A 207 -11.45 0.62 -10.87
N GLN A 208 -11.55 0.01 -12.05
CA GLN A 208 -10.90 0.53 -13.25
C GLN A 208 -11.42 1.93 -13.59
N TYR A 209 -12.75 2.10 -13.56
CA TYR A 209 -13.40 3.37 -13.84
C TYR A 209 -12.93 4.48 -12.89
N ILE A 210 -12.77 4.16 -11.59
CA ILE A 210 -12.27 5.11 -10.59
C ILE A 210 -10.81 5.47 -10.83
N LEU A 211 -9.97 4.46 -11.02
CA LEU A 211 -8.53 4.64 -11.03
C LEU A 211 -8.03 5.25 -12.35
N GLN A 212 -8.84 5.20 -13.41
CA GLN A 212 -8.51 5.81 -14.70
C GLN A 212 -8.35 7.34 -14.63
N VAL A 213 -9.06 8.01 -13.71
CA VAL A 213 -8.97 9.47 -13.56
C VAL A 213 -7.89 9.92 -12.57
N ASN A 214 -7.27 8.99 -11.83
CA ASN A 214 -6.16 9.32 -10.94
C ASN A 214 -4.90 9.58 -11.77
N ASP A 215 -4.29 10.74 -11.58
CA ASP A 215 -3.08 11.20 -12.30
C ASP A 215 -1.78 10.89 -11.53
N ALA A 216 -1.87 10.62 -10.23
CA ALA A 216 -0.73 10.23 -9.41
C ALA A 216 -0.31 8.76 -9.63
N PRO A 217 1.00 8.44 -9.57
CA PRO A 217 1.46 7.06 -9.46
C PRO A 217 0.84 6.37 -8.23
N MET A 218 0.29 5.18 -8.41
CA MET A 218 -0.46 4.47 -7.37
C MET A 218 0.05 3.05 -7.14
N ASN A 219 0.08 2.63 -5.88
CA ASN A 219 0.21 1.24 -5.46
C ASN A 219 -1.18 0.67 -5.16
N LEU A 220 -1.51 -0.47 -5.78
CA LEU A 220 -2.76 -1.20 -5.56
C LEU A 220 -2.47 -2.53 -4.87
N SER A 221 -3.10 -2.81 -3.73
CA SER A 221 -3.08 -4.15 -3.13
C SER A 221 -4.43 -4.84 -3.29
N LEU A 222 -4.41 -5.99 -3.96
CA LEU A 222 -5.51 -6.93 -4.10
C LEU A 222 -5.10 -8.30 -3.52
N ALA A 223 -4.31 -8.27 -2.43
CA ALA A 223 -3.86 -9.48 -1.77
C ALA A 223 -5.05 -10.24 -1.15
N ASP A 224 -5.06 -11.57 -1.25
CA ASP A 224 -6.10 -12.43 -0.68
C ASP A 224 -7.53 -12.11 -1.15
N CYS A 225 -7.69 -11.60 -2.37
CA CYS A 225 -9.00 -11.30 -2.97
C CYS A 225 -9.62 -12.50 -3.70
N TRP A 226 -8.79 -13.45 -4.15
CA TRP A 226 -9.16 -14.68 -4.85
C TRP A 226 -8.46 -15.91 -4.22
N PRO A 227 -8.80 -16.27 -2.98
CA PRO A 227 -8.28 -17.49 -2.35
C PRO A 227 -8.90 -18.76 -2.98
N ARG A 228 -8.30 -19.91 -2.65
CA ARG A 228 -8.54 -21.23 -3.29
C ARG A 228 -10.01 -21.63 -3.45
N ASP A 229 -10.82 -21.26 -2.48
CA ASP A 229 -12.21 -21.71 -2.35
C ASP A 229 -13.21 -20.79 -3.09
N MET A 230 -12.75 -19.68 -3.67
CA MET A 230 -13.63 -18.65 -4.22
C MET A 230 -13.76 -18.63 -5.75
N GLY A 231 -13.49 -19.76 -6.43
CA GLY A 231 -13.88 -19.96 -7.83
C GLY A 231 -13.45 -18.86 -8.83
N GLY A 232 -12.39 -18.11 -8.53
CA GLY A 232 -11.96 -16.94 -9.30
C GLY A 232 -11.43 -17.30 -10.68
N ASP A 233 -12.31 -17.33 -11.67
CA ASP A 233 -11.99 -17.70 -13.06
C ASP A 233 -11.91 -16.49 -14.01
N ASP A 234 -12.11 -15.25 -13.54
CA ASP A 234 -12.03 -14.06 -14.39
C ASP A 234 -10.92 -13.08 -13.97
N TRP A 235 -9.68 -13.54 -14.18
CA TRP A 235 -8.50 -12.69 -14.12
C TRP A 235 -8.39 -11.71 -15.29
N GLY A 236 -9.30 -11.77 -16.28
CA GLY A 236 -9.37 -10.83 -17.39
C GLY A 236 -9.63 -9.41 -16.89
N ALA A 237 -10.61 -9.25 -15.99
CA ALA A 237 -10.93 -7.97 -15.37
C ALA A 237 -9.75 -7.39 -14.55
N VAL A 238 -8.99 -8.24 -13.84
CA VAL A 238 -7.77 -7.82 -13.14
C VAL A 238 -6.68 -7.42 -14.13
N GLY A 239 -6.57 -8.11 -15.26
CA GLY A 239 -5.70 -7.71 -16.36
C GLY A 239 -5.98 -6.30 -16.86
N GLU A 240 -7.25 -5.89 -16.95
CA GLU A 240 -7.63 -4.53 -17.33
C GLU A 240 -7.23 -3.47 -16.27
N LEU A 241 -7.31 -3.81 -14.97
CA LEU A 241 -6.78 -2.96 -13.90
C LEU A 241 -5.26 -2.79 -14.00
N VAL A 242 -4.55 -3.86 -14.32
CA VAL A 242 -3.10 -3.82 -14.47
C VAL A 242 -2.68 -2.94 -15.65
N ARG A 243 -3.52 -2.71 -16.66
CA ARG A 243 -3.16 -1.83 -17.80
C ARG A 243 -3.24 -0.34 -17.48
N LEU A 244 -3.66 0.05 -16.27
CA LEU A 244 -3.69 1.45 -15.86
C LEU A 244 -2.27 2.04 -15.89
N LYS A 245 -2.07 3.06 -16.71
CA LYS A 245 -0.75 3.70 -16.93
C LYS A 245 -0.11 4.28 -15.67
N ARG A 246 -0.91 4.57 -14.64
CA ARG A 246 -0.46 5.15 -13.37
C ARG A 246 -0.22 4.12 -12.27
N LEU A 247 -0.47 2.85 -12.56
CA LEU A 247 -0.18 1.78 -11.62
C LEU A 247 1.35 1.59 -11.51
N ALA A 248 1.91 2.02 -10.38
CA ALA A 248 3.33 1.92 -10.08
C ALA A 248 3.66 0.62 -9.33
N GLY A 249 2.73 0.10 -8.55
CA GLY A 249 2.92 -1.15 -7.83
C GLY A 249 1.63 -1.94 -7.74
N ILE A 250 1.71 -3.27 -7.84
CA ILE A 250 0.58 -4.15 -7.55
C ILE A 250 0.99 -5.29 -6.63
N ASN A 251 0.20 -5.49 -5.58
CA ASN A 251 0.35 -6.61 -4.67
C ASN A 251 -0.82 -7.58 -4.89
N LEU A 252 -0.51 -8.77 -5.40
CA LEU A 252 -1.44 -9.86 -5.64
C LEU A 252 -1.12 -11.08 -4.76
N SER A 253 -0.49 -10.86 -3.61
CA SER A 253 -0.10 -11.91 -2.67
C SER A 253 -1.29 -12.74 -2.18
N GLY A 254 -1.05 -13.99 -1.79
CA GLY A 254 -2.07 -14.88 -1.22
C GLY A 254 -3.18 -15.35 -2.17
N ASN A 255 -3.20 -14.87 -3.41
CA ASN A 255 -4.17 -15.30 -4.41
C ASN A 255 -3.82 -16.65 -5.05
N VAL A 256 -4.84 -17.29 -5.64
CA VAL A 256 -4.71 -18.56 -6.36
C VAL A 256 -4.84 -18.31 -7.86
N PHE A 257 -3.74 -18.51 -8.58
CA PHE A 257 -3.69 -18.36 -10.03
C PHE A 257 -3.79 -19.73 -10.70
N ARG A 258 -4.72 -19.85 -11.66
CA ARG A 258 -4.90 -21.00 -12.54
C ARG A 258 -4.75 -20.56 -14.00
N ASP A 259 -5.09 -21.41 -14.96
CA ASP A 259 -5.04 -21.06 -16.39
C ASP A 259 -5.81 -19.78 -16.76
N SER A 260 -6.89 -19.47 -16.05
CA SER A 260 -7.65 -18.23 -16.23
C SER A 260 -6.81 -16.96 -15.99
N ALA A 261 -5.69 -17.04 -15.27
CA ALA A 261 -4.78 -15.92 -14.99
C ALA A 261 -3.81 -15.55 -16.12
N ARG A 262 -3.79 -16.29 -17.23
CA ARG A 262 -2.93 -15.97 -18.39
C ARG A 262 -3.12 -14.54 -18.93
N PRO A 263 -4.36 -14.00 -19.07
CA PRO A 263 -4.58 -12.63 -19.48
C PRO A 263 -3.97 -11.61 -18.52
N LEU A 264 -4.00 -11.87 -17.21
CA LEU A 264 -3.36 -11.02 -16.20
C LEU A 264 -1.84 -10.96 -16.41
N PHE A 265 -1.16 -12.09 -16.51
CA PHE A 265 0.30 -12.09 -16.69
C PHE A 265 0.73 -11.49 -18.04
N SER A 266 -0.09 -11.67 -19.07
CA SER A 266 0.09 -10.99 -20.36
C SER A 266 -0.08 -9.47 -20.22
N ALA A 267 -1.06 -9.00 -19.44
CA ALA A 267 -1.24 -7.58 -19.15
C ALA A 267 -0.09 -6.99 -18.33
N LEU A 268 0.42 -7.73 -17.34
CA LEU A 268 1.61 -7.36 -16.55
C LEU A 268 2.84 -7.19 -17.45
N ALA A 269 3.06 -8.11 -18.39
CA ALA A 269 4.14 -8.01 -19.37
C ALA A 269 4.03 -6.77 -20.29
N GLY A 270 2.81 -6.33 -20.59
CA GLY A 270 2.55 -5.13 -21.39
C GLY A 270 2.55 -3.82 -20.60
N ASN A 271 2.61 -3.85 -19.26
CA ASN A 271 2.62 -2.62 -18.47
C ASN A 271 4.06 -2.09 -18.30
N GLU A 272 4.36 -1.02 -19.03
CA GLU A 272 5.67 -0.36 -19.00
C GLU A 272 5.88 0.56 -17.79
N GLY A 273 4.81 0.95 -17.10
CA GLY A 273 4.85 1.83 -15.93
C GLY A 273 5.02 1.11 -14.60
N LEU A 274 4.75 -0.20 -14.55
CA LEU A 274 4.78 -0.98 -13.32
C LEU A 274 6.20 -1.10 -12.77
N GLN A 275 6.39 -0.66 -11.52
CA GLN A 275 7.69 -0.64 -10.82
C GLN A 275 7.83 -1.79 -9.81
N HIS A 276 6.71 -2.31 -9.30
CA HIS A 276 6.72 -3.38 -8.30
C HIS A 276 5.56 -4.36 -8.51
N LEU A 277 5.86 -5.65 -8.45
CA LEU A 277 4.88 -6.74 -8.43
C LEU A 277 5.17 -7.62 -7.22
N SER A 278 4.20 -7.80 -6.33
CA SER A 278 4.28 -8.79 -5.27
C SER A 278 3.32 -9.94 -5.53
N LEU A 279 3.88 -11.15 -5.56
CA LEU A 279 3.19 -12.44 -5.62
C LEU A 279 3.55 -13.28 -4.39
N ALA A 280 3.92 -12.64 -3.28
CA ALA A 280 4.28 -13.34 -2.06
C ALA A 280 3.11 -14.25 -1.64
N THR A 281 3.41 -15.44 -1.12
CA THR A 281 2.42 -16.45 -0.70
C THR A 281 1.37 -16.88 -1.74
N ALA A 282 1.45 -16.41 -2.99
CA ALA A 282 0.55 -16.81 -4.06
C ALA A 282 0.69 -18.30 -4.37
N TRP A 283 -0.42 -18.93 -4.74
CA TRP A 283 -0.40 -20.27 -5.28
C TRP A 283 -0.52 -20.22 -6.80
N MET A 284 0.34 -20.97 -7.47
CA MET A 284 0.39 -21.11 -8.91
C MET A 284 0.60 -22.58 -9.23
N ASP A 285 -0.21 -23.17 -10.11
CA ASP A 285 0.14 -24.46 -10.69
C ASP A 285 1.36 -24.35 -11.63
N ASN A 286 1.85 -25.49 -12.11
CA ASN A 286 3.05 -25.51 -12.95
C ASN A 286 2.84 -24.86 -14.32
N GLN A 287 1.64 -24.95 -14.88
CA GLN A 287 1.35 -24.39 -16.21
C GLN A 287 1.33 -22.87 -16.17
N ILE A 288 0.69 -22.31 -15.14
CA ILE A 288 0.63 -20.86 -14.96
C ILE A 288 1.99 -20.29 -14.52
N TRP A 289 2.76 -21.03 -13.72
CA TRP A 289 4.13 -20.64 -13.37
C TRP A 289 5.06 -20.56 -14.59
N GLU A 290 4.97 -21.54 -15.49
CA GLU A 290 5.72 -21.53 -16.74
C GLU A 290 5.27 -20.37 -17.65
N HIS A 291 3.96 -20.10 -17.72
CA HIS A 291 3.46 -18.94 -18.45
C HIS A 291 3.96 -17.62 -17.87
N PHE A 292 3.90 -17.45 -16.54
CA PHE A 292 4.46 -16.29 -15.85
C PHE A 292 5.95 -16.12 -16.17
N SER A 293 6.73 -17.21 -16.14
CA SER A 293 8.16 -17.19 -16.47
C SER A 293 8.42 -16.70 -17.91
N ARG A 294 7.60 -17.12 -18.88
CA ARG A 294 7.69 -16.60 -20.25
C ARG A 294 7.34 -15.11 -20.33
N CYS A 295 6.28 -14.68 -19.66
CA CYS A 295 5.90 -13.26 -19.60
C CYS A 295 6.99 -12.40 -18.95
N LEU A 296 7.70 -12.95 -17.96
CA LEU A 296 8.78 -12.26 -17.28
C LEU A 296 9.95 -11.91 -18.23
N THR A 297 10.11 -12.60 -19.37
CA THR A 297 11.13 -12.24 -20.37
C THR A 297 10.95 -10.85 -20.98
N THR A 298 9.71 -10.32 -20.98
CA THR A 298 9.38 -9.03 -21.58
C THR A 298 8.92 -7.97 -20.56
N MET A 299 8.67 -8.36 -19.30
CA MET A 299 8.29 -7.44 -18.23
C MET A 299 9.38 -6.40 -17.96
N LYS A 300 9.02 -5.11 -17.99
CA LYS A 300 9.91 -3.99 -17.65
C LYS A 300 9.88 -3.63 -16.17
N LEU A 301 9.81 -4.65 -15.32
CA LEU A 301 9.60 -4.53 -13.88
C LEU A 301 10.94 -4.51 -13.12
N PRO A 302 11.27 -3.44 -12.37
CA PRO A 302 12.47 -3.36 -11.53
C PRO A 302 12.48 -4.29 -10.31
N SER A 303 11.31 -4.52 -9.69
CA SER A 303 11.18 -5.19 -8.39
C SER A 303 10.08 -6.25 -8.38
N LEU A 304 10.44 -7.47 -8.00
CA LEU A 304 9.54 -8.63 -7.94
C LEU A 304 9.64 -9.35 -6.59
N GLU A 305 8.49 -9.65 -5.98
CA GLU A 305 8.41 -10.60 -4.88
C GLU A 305 7.75 -11.89 -5.35
N LEU A 306 8.44 -13.02 -5.16
CA LEU A 306 7.99 -14.33 -5.62
C LEU A 306 7.27 -15.12 -4.52
N PRO A 307 6.33 -16.01 -4.90
CA PRO A 307 5.84 -17.02 -3.99
C PRO A 307 6.93 -18.04 -3.66
N SER A 308 6.75 -18.77 -2.57
CA SER A 308 7.62 -19.90 -2.23
C SER A 308 7.31 -21.08 -3.15
N LYS A 309 8.30 -21.49 -3.95
CA LYS A 309 8.23 -22.71 -4.77
C LYS A 309 9.30 -23.73 -4.37
N PRO A 310 9.15 -25.02 -4.72
CA PRO A 310 10.28 -25.95 -4.73
C PRO A 310 11.41 -25.40 -5.61
N ASP A 311 12.67 -25.59 -5.19
CA ASP A 311 13.82 -25.00 -5.88
C ASP A 311 13.88 -25.32 -7.40
N PRO A 312 13.60 -26.55 -7.88
CA PRO A 312 13.62 -26.86 -9.30
C PRO A 312 12.69 -25.99 -10.17
N GLU A 313 11.65 -25.38 -9.60
CA GLU A 313 10.74 -24.50 -10.35
C GLU A 313 11.36 -23.13 -10.67
N TYR A 314 12.38 -22.68 -9.92
CA TYR A 314 13.08 -21.42 -10.22
C TYR A 314 13.96 -21.50 -11.47
N ARG A 315 14.18 -22.69 -12.05
CA ARG A 315 14.91 -22.84 -13.31
C ARG A 315 14.27 -22.04 -14.44
N PHE A 316 12.94 -22.04 -14.54
CA PHE A 316 12.20 -21.33 -15.60
C PHE A 316 12.39 -19.82 -15.49
N LEU A 317 12.43 -19.30 -14.26
CA LEU A 317 12.72 -17.88 -14.02
C LEU A 317 14.17 -17.54 -14.31
N THR A 318 15.10 -18.46 -13.99
CA THR A 318 16.53 -18.27 -14.28
C THR A 318 16.77 -18.14 -15.79
N GLU A 319 16.16 -19.03 -16.58
CA GLU A 319 16.16 -18.96 -18.05
C GLU A 319 15.53 -17.67 -18.56
N ALA A 320 14.40 -17.25 -17.97
CA ALA A 320 13.75 -15.99 -18.35
C ALA A 320 14.64 -14.75 -18.11
N MET A 321 15.48 -14.78 -17.07
CA MET A 321 16.44 -13.70 -16.75
C MET A 321 17.62 -13.62 -17.72
N GLU A 322 17.80 -14.56 -18.64
CA GLU A 322 18.76 -14.40 -19.72
C GLU A 322 18.31 -13.33 -20.73
N ALA A 323 16.99 -13.18 -20.90
CA ALA A 323 16.36 -12.20 -21.77
C ALA A 323 15.92 -10.92 -21.06
N ASN A 324 15.66 -10.99 -19.75
CA ASN A 324 15.24 -9.82 -18.95
C ASN A 324 16.45 -9.12 -18.29
N ASP A 325 16.65 -7.85 -18.61
CA ASP A 325 17.68 -6.99 -18.01
C ASP A 325 17.11 -5.86 -17.14
N PHE A 326 15.79 -5.84 -16.94
CA PHE A 326 15.08 -4.82 -16.14
C PHE A 326 14.97 -5.19 -14.66
N LEU A 327 14.77 -6.48 -14.36
CA LEU A 327 14.61 -6.95 -12.99
C LEU A 327 15.95 -6.90 -12.26
N HIS A 328 16.03 -6.07 -11.23
CA HIS A 328 17.24 -5.88 -10.44
C HIS A 328 17.01 -5.97 -8.92
N THR A 329 15.75 -6.13 -8.49
CA THR A 329 15.39 -6.40 -7.10
C THR A 329 14.49 -7.62 -7.04
N LEU A 330 14.90 -8.65 -6.30
CA LEU A 330 14.16 -9.89 -6.14
C LEU A 330 14.07 -10.28 -4.66
N HIS A 331 12.85 -10.57 -4.21
CA HIS A 331 12.57 -11.12 -2.89
C HIS A 331 11.80 -12.44 -3.00
N ALA A 332 12.15 -13.43 -2.19
CA ALA A 332 11.39 -14.67 -2.08
C ALA A 332 11.22 -15.00 -0.60
N PRO A 333 10.28 -14.33 0.10
CA PRO A 333 10.21 -14.33 1.57
C PRO A 333 10.23 -15.73 2.19
N GLY A 334 9.52 -16.69 1.60
CA GLY A 334 9.48 -18.07 2.10
C GLY A 334 10.80 -18.83 1.97
N ILE A 335 11.66 -18.50 1.00
CA ILE A 335 13.01 -19.07 0.87
C ILE A 335 14.00 -18.29 1.73
N ASP A 336 13.93 -16.96 1.70
CA ASP A 336 14.78 -16.09 2.52
C ASP A 336 14.60 -16.37 4.02
N GLN A 337 13.38 -16.69 4.47
CA GLN A 337 13.12 -17.13 5.84
C GLN A 337 13.84 -18.45 6.17
N ARG A 338 13.83 -19.45 5.28
CA ARG A 338 14.52 -20.73 5.50
C ARG A 338 16.03 -20.57 5.65
N ARG A 339 16.61 -19.57 4.99
CA ARG A 339 18.04 -19.24 5.11
C ARG A 339 18.44 -18.96 6.56
N SER A 340 17.54 -18.43 7.39
CA SER A 340 17.84 -18.11 8.80
C SER A 340 18.04 -19.34 9.70
N TRP A 341 17.60 -20.53 9.26
CA TRP A 341 17.68 -21.77 10.04
C TRP A 341 18.61 -22.82 9.41
N MET A 342 19.34 -22.47 8.35
CA MET A 342 20.27 -23.35 7.64
C MET A 342 21.68 -22.77 7.64
N THR A 343 22.70 -23.61 7.60
CA THR A 343 24.06 -23.15 7.26
C THR A 343 24.11 -22.71 5.79
N SER A 344 25.12 -21.91 5.42
CA SER A 344 25.27 -21.50 4.02
C SER A 344 25.43 -22.69 3.06
N ASP A 345 26.17 -23.73 3.44
CA ASP A 345 26.35 -24.92 2.60
C ASP A 345 25.04 -25.71 2.44
N GLN A 346 24.27 -25.85 3.53
CA GLN A 346 22.95 -26.50 3.48
C GLN A 346 21.99 -25.73 2.59
N PHE A 347 21.96 -24.41 2.73
CA PHE A 347 21.10 -23.55 1.91
C PHE A 347 21.51 -23.62 0.43
N ASN A 348 22.81 -23.57 0.14
CA ASN A 348 23.33 -23.63 -1.23
C ASN A 348 23.01 -24.98 -1.90
N ALA A 349 23.12 -26.08 -1.16
CA ALA A 349 22.77 -27.40 -1.66
C ALA A 349 21.25 -27.57 -1.86
N ALA A 350 20.43 -26.96 -1.01
CA ALA A 350 18.98 -27.05 -1.08
C ALA A 350 18.33 -26.12 -2.12
N HIS A 351 19.01 -25.01 -2.45
CA HIS A 351 18.45 -23.93 -3.27
C HIS A 351 19.34 -23.45 -4.45
N PRO A 352 19.95 -24.36 -5.25
CA PRO A 352 20.86 -23.95 -6.32
C PRO A 352 20.19 -23.12 -7.42
N HIS A 353 18.93 -23.39 -7.79
CA HIS A 353 18.24 -22.64 -8.84
C HIS A 353 17.81 -21.24 -8.37
N TYR A 354 17.33 -21.11 -7.12
CA TYR A 354 17.06 -19.80 -6.55
C TYR A 354 18.32 -18.93 -6.47
N LEU A 355 19.46 -19.51 -6.11
CA LEU A 355 20.74 -18.80 -6.09
C LEU A 355 21.20 -18.38 -7.49
N ALA A 356 21.02 -19.24 -8.50
CA ALA A 356 21.30 -18.90 -9.89
C ALA A 356 20.42 -17.74 -10.37
N LEU A 357 19.13 -17.77 -10.05
CA LEU A 357 18.20 -16.66 -10.32
C LEU A 357 18.67 -15.36 -9.64
N LYS A 358 19.02 -15.41 -8.36
CA LYS A 358 19.51 -14.23 -7.61
C LYS A 358 20.80 -13.66 -8.23
N ALA A 359 21.72 -14.53 -8.64
CA ALA A 359 22.93 -14.11 -9.34
C ALA A 359 22.62 -13.44 -10.69
N SER A 360 21.58 -13.87 -11.42
CA SER A 360 21.13 -13.19 -12.64
C SER A 360 20.59 -11.79 -12.36
N VAL A 361 19.76 -11.64 -11.32
CA VAL A 361 19.24 -10.34 -10.87
C VAL A 361 20.37 -9.42 -10.38
N ASP A 362 21.35 -9.95 -9.64
CA ASP A 362 22.53 -9.19 -9.19
C ASP A 362 23.37 -8.68 -10.37
N ARG A 363 23.51 -9.47 -11.45
CA ARG A 363 24.17 -9.00 -12.69
C ARG A 363 23.41 -7.85 -13.34
N ASN A 364 22.07 -7.90 -13.35
CA ASN A 364 21.25 -6.81 -13.86
C ASN A 364 21.40 -5.55 -13.01
N TRP A 365 21.38 -5.69 -11.68
CA TRP A 365 21.68 -4.60 -10.76
C TRP A 365 23.06 -3.98 -11.00
N GLN A 366 24.11 -4.78 -11.17
CA GLN A 366 25.46 -4.28 -11.47
C GLN A 366 25.53 -3.53 -12.80
N LYS A 367 24.86 -4.01 -13.85
CA LYS A 367 24.75 -3.29 -15.13
C LYS A 367 24.06 -1.93 -14.95
N TRP A 368 22.99 -1.90 -14.16
CA TRP A 368 22.23 -0.70 -13.85
C TRP A 368 23.03 0.31 -13.01
N ASP A 369 23.66 -0.13 -11.93
CA ASP A 369 24.51 0.71 -11.06
C ASP A 369 25.74 1.24 -11.80
N GLY A 370 26.38 0.39 -12.63
CA GLY A 370 27.47 0.81 -13.50
C GLY A 370 27.04 1.88 -14.51
N ALA A 371 25.82 1.78 -15.05
CA ALA A 371 25.26 2.82 -15.91
C ALA A 371 24.97 4.12 -15.14
N ALA A 372 24.41 4.03 -13.92
CA ALA A 372 24.14 5.19 -13.07
C ALA A 372 25.42 5.93 -12.69
N LYS A 373 26.47 5.21 -12.27
CA LYS A 373 27.79 5.79 -11.95
C LYS A 373 28.43 6.48 -13.15
N ARG A 374 28.27 5.94 -14.36
CA ARG A 374 28.77 6.59 -15.58
C ARG A 374 28.08 7.93 -15.84
N LEU A 375 26.82 8.08 -15.47
CA LEU A 375 26.02 9.29 -15.68
C LEU A 375 26.14 10.32 -14.57
N GLU A 376 26.66 9.90 -13.43
CA GLU A 376 26.82 10.75 -12.26
C GLU A 376 27.62 12.01 -12.57
N ASN A 377 28.71 11.88 -13.34
CA ASN A 377 29.52 13.03 -13.77
C ASN A 377 28.78 13.95 -14.74
N GLY A 378 28.06 13.40 -15.72
CA GLY A 378 27.22 14.20 -16.64
C GLY A 378 26.11 14.94 -15.89
N MET A 379 25.46 14.28 -14.92
CA MET A 379 24.41 14.88 -14.10
C MET A 379 24.93 15.95 -13.15
N ARG A 380 26.13 15.77 -12.57
CA ARG A 380 26.80 16.84 -11.81
C ARG A 380 26.90 18.11 -12.64
N GLN A 381 27.31 17.99 -13.88
CA GLN A 381 27.49 19.15 -14.75
C GLN A 381 26.17 19.79 -15.17
N VAL A 382 25.17 19.00 -15.56
CA VAL A 382 23.83 19.51 -15.89
C VAL A 382 23.21 20.22 -14.68
N LEU A 383 23.27 19.63 -13.50
CA LEU A 383 22.73 20.23 -12.28
C LEU A 383 23.51 21.49 -11.86
N ALA A 384 24.82 21.52 -12.06
CA ALA A 384 25.63 22.71 -11.78
C ALA A 384 25.26 23.88 -12.72
N HIS A 385 24.95 23.59 -13.99
CA HIS A 385 24.44 24.59 -14.94
C HIS A 385 23.02 25.06 -14.61
N LEU A 386 22.13 24.17 -14.15
CA LEU A 386 20.77 24.54 -13.73
C LEU A 386 20.74 25.31 -12.41
N GLY A 387 21.71 25.07 -11.51
CA GLY A 387 21.87 25.79 -10.25
C GLY A 387 22.53 27.17 -10.40
N HIS A 388 22.95 27.55 -11.60
CA HIS A 388 23.55 28.84 -11.88
C HIS A 388 22.47 29.94 -11.89
N VAL A 389 22.25 30.54 -10.72
CA VAL A 389 21.74 31.92 -10.63
C VAL A 389 22.91 32.82 -11.02
N GLU A 390 22.71 33.71 -11.99
CA GLU A 390 23.75 34.55 -12.62
C GLU A 390 24.78 35.10 -11.60
N GLY A 391 26.06 34.72 -11.76
CA GLY A 391 27.20 35.38 -11.09
C GLY A 391 27.90 34.65 -9.93
N GLY A 392 27.46 33.45 -9.50
CA GLY A 392 28.17 32.65 -8.49
C GLY A 392 29.09 31.57 -9.10
N PRO A 393 30.23 31.18 -8.48
CA PRO A 393 31.03 30.05 -8.97
C PRO A 393 30.21 28.75 -8.94
N LEU A 394 30.43 27.86 -9.93
CA LEU A 394 29.88 26.50 -9.99
C LEU A 394 30.05 25.85 -8.61
N ARG A 395 28.97 25.78 -7.82
CA ARG A 395 29.00 25.08 -6.56
C ARG A 395 29.06 23.59 -6.84
N ASP A 396 29.91 22.89 -6.11
CA ASP A 396 29.98 21.42 -6.12
C ASP A 396 28.58 20.85 -5.85
N VAL A 397 27.97 20.27 -6.88
CA VAL A 397 26.76 19.47 -6.70
C VAL A 397 27.14 18.27 -5.83
N PRO A 398 26.49 18.08 -4.66
CA PRO A 398 26.79 16.94 -3.80
C PRO A 398 26.68 15.61 -4.57
N LEU A 399 27.60 14.67 -4.27
CA LEU A 399 27.73 13.39 -4.97
C LEU A 399 26.44 12.57 -4.94
N ASP A 400 25.80 12.56 -3.79
CA ASP A 400 24.49 11.96 -3.55
C ASP A 400 23.38 12.53 -4.44
N VAL A 401 23.35 13.86 -4.66
CA VAL A 401 22.32 14.51 -5.50
C VAL A 401 22.50 14.13 -6.97
N ALA A 402 23.74 14.12 -7.46
CA ALA A 402 24.01 13.73 -8.84
C ALA A 402 23.87 12.23 -9.08
N HIS A 403 24.26 11.40 -8.11
CA HIS A 403 24.05 9.96 -8.14
C HIS A 403 22.54 9.66 -8.18
N TYR A 404 21.73 10.34 -7.38
CA TYR A 404 20.28 10.23 -7.40
C TYR A 404 19.67 10.64 -8.76
N ALA A 405 20.11 11.77 -9.33
CA ALA A 405 19.64 12.21 -10.64
C ALA A 405 20.05 11.23 -11.77
N ALA A 406 21.25 10.66 -11.68
CA ALA A 406 21.74 9.66 -12.61
C ALA A 406 20.94 8.35 -12.51
N GLN A 407 20.70 7.85 -11.29
CA GLN A 407 19.81 6.71 -11.04
C GLN A 407 18.42 6.95 -11.62
N TRP A 408 17.87 8.15 -11.46
CA TRP A 408 16.57 8.52 -12.02
C TRP A 408 16.58 8.53 -13.56
N ALA A 409 17.63 9.03 -14.19
CA ALA A 409 17.74 9.04 -15.65
C ALA A 409 17.92 7.64 -16.24
N VAL A 410 18.69 6.75 -15.60
CA VAL A 410 18.77 5.33 -15.99
C VAL A 410 17.43 4.66 -15.80
N LYS A 411 16.73 4.93 -14.69
CA LYS A 411 15.40 4.38 -14.42
C LYS A 411 14.39 4.77 -15.52
N MET A 412 14.42 6.03 -15.98
CA MET A 412 13.47 6.51 -17.00
C MET A 412 13.80 6.06 -18.42
N ASN A 413 15.08 5.87 -18.75
CA ASN A 413 15.53 5.66 -20.12
C ASN A 413 16.19 4.28 -20.37
N GLY A 414 16.35 3.44 -19.35
CA GLY A 414 17.11 2.19 -19.41
C GLY A 414 18.63 2.40 -19.49
N PRO A 415 19.44 1.38 -19.20
CA PRO A 415 20.90 1.49 -19.10
C PRO A 415 21.64 1.70 -20.44
N GLN A 416 20.95 1.58 -21.58
CA GLN A 416 21.56 1.60 -22.93
C GLN A 416 21.11 2.78 -23.82
N THR A 417 20.38 3.76 -23.31
CA THR A 417 19.85 4.83 -24.18
C THR A 417 20.94 5.77 -24.67
N ARG A 418 20.93 6.07 -25.98
CA ARG A 418 21.81 7.07 -26.62
C ARG A 418 21.71 8.47 -25.99
N VAL A 419 20.60 8.77 -25.34
CA VAL A 419 20.41 10.00 -24.55
C VAL A 419 21.47 10.10 -23.43
N LEU A 420 21.86 8.95 -22.85
CA LEU A 420 22.81 8.85 -21.75
C LEU A 420 24.26 9.04 -22.21
N SER A 421 24.61 8.59 -23.43
CA SER A 421 25.93 8.87 -24.01
C SER A 421 26.07 10.35 -24.39
N GLY A 422 25.01 10.97 -24.93
CA GLY A 422 25.01 12.39 -25.29
C GLY A 422 25.20 13.33 -24.09
N LEU A 423 24.58 13.01 -22.93
CA LEU A 423 24.74 13.79 -21.69
C LEU A 423 26.17 13.79 -21.16
N ASN A 424 26.90 12.69 -21.33
CA ASN A 424 28.31 12.60 -20.93
C ASN A 424 29.23 13.26 -21.95
N GLU A 425 28.93 13.17 -23.25
CA GLU A 425 29.70 13.84 -24.31
C GLU A 425 29.58 15.37 -24.22
N SER A 426 28.39 15.90 -23.96
CA SER A 426 28.17 17.34 -23.72
C SER A 426 28.76 17.84 -22.40
N ALA A 427 29.16 16.92 -21.52
CA ALA A 427 29.80 17.18 -20.24
C ALA A 427 31.35 17.10 -20.33
N LEU A 428 31.90 16.79 -21.50
CA LEU A 428 33.33 16.96 -21.70
C LEU A 428 33.58 18.44 -22.00
N PRO A 429 34.58 19.09 -21.36
CA PRO A 429 34.96 20.44 -21.73
C PRO A 429 35.22 20.47 -23.24
N GLU A 430 34.60 21.40 -23.96
CA GLU A 430 35.02 21.70 -25.33
C GLU A 430 36.51 22.06 -25.27
N ASN A 431 37.37 21.19 -25.84
CA ASN A 431 38.80 21.44 -25.95
C ASN A 431 39.10 22.56 -26.94
#